data_AF-A0A0M3RE04-F1
#
_entry.id   AF-A0A0M3RE04-F1
#
_cell.length_a   1.000
_cell.length_b   1.000
_cell.length_c   1.000
_cell.angle_alpha   90.00
_cell.angle_beta   90.00
_cell.angle_gamma   90.00
#
_symmetry.space_group_name_H-M   'P 1'
#
loop_
_entity.id
_entity.type
_entity.pdbx_description
1 polymer ?
#
loop_
_entity_poly.entity_id
_entity_poly.type
_entity_poly.pdbx_seq_one_letter_code
_entity_poly.pdbx_strand_id
1 'polypeptide(L)'
;MKVKYILSGYIVSILLIIFLIARAFIPAALLLAAFLVERIIRKRKEALSLQFSASIYRNITDRSLIFVPHGFDKHGVRTDINKPIILKEPYTSEDVGAALRKCFGISSNGRYTIKDLNGHPALEAAGYKNGKKFIMDHKMQTVFFQRIEGYEYIAADRAENWRGYVRKNTFTPTLPKKASDTELGEAIHKVFNECK
;
A
#
# COMPACT_ATOMS: atom_id res chain seq x y z
N MET A 1 20.46 42.41 64.98
CA MET A 1 19.27 42.37 64.10
C MET A 1 19.55 42.43 62.59
N LYS A 2 20.79 42.69 62.11
CA LYS A 2 21.10 42.83 60.66
C LYS A 2 21.27 41.52 59.87
N VAL A 3 21.52 40.39 60.52
CA VAL A 3 21.83 39.10 59.85
C VAL A 3 20.61 38.45 59.17
N LYS A 4 19.39 38.68 59.70
CA LYS A 4 18.14 38.13 59.11
C LYS A 4 17.82 38.69 57.72
N TYR A 5 18.19 39.95 57.43
CA TYR A 5 17.88 40.61 56.16
C TYR A 5 18.79 40.19 55.00
N ILE A 6 20.01 39.75 55.31
CA ILE A 6 20.96 39.27 54.30
C ILE A 6 20.50 37.89 53.81
N LEU A 7 20.11 37.00 54.73
CA LEU A 7 19.64 35.66 54.39
C LEU A 7 18.34 35.68 53.57
N SER A 8 17.43 36.63 53.85
CA SER A 8 16.19 36.78 53.08
C SER A 8 16.43 37.25 51.64
N GLY A 9 17.43 38.09 51.39
CA GLY A 9 17.79 38.55 50.05
C GLY A 9 18.29 37.41 49.16
N TYR A 10 19.18 36.57 49.68
CA TYR A 10 19.72 35.42 48.93
C TYR A 10 18.64 34.39 48.56
N ILE A 11 17.71 34.09 49.48
CA ILE A 11 16.61 33.15 49.21
C ILE A 11 15.71 33.67 48.09
N VAL A 12 15.37 34.96 48.10
CA VAL A 12 14.55 35.58 47.05
C VAL A 12 15.27 35.54 45.70
N SER A 13 16.57 35.82 45.65
CA SER A 13 17.35 35.75 44.40
C SER A 13 17.44 34.32 43.84
N ILE A 14 17.64 33.31 44.70
CA ILE A 14 17.68 31.90 44.27
C ILE A 14 16.32 31.46 43.72
N LEU A 15 15.22 31.81 44.39
CA LEU A 15 13.86 31.50 43.92
C LEU A 15 13.54 32.18 42.59
N LEU A 16 13.99 33.42 42.39
CA LEU A 16 13.84 34.14 41.13
C LEU A 16 14.62 33.45 39.99
N ILE A 17 15.85 33.01 40.24
CA ILE A 17 16.67 32.29 39.26
C ILE A 17 16.02 30.95 38.88
N ILE A 18 15.55 30.18 39.87
CA ILE A 18 14.84 28.92 39.63
C ILE A 18 13.57 29.16 38.79
N PHE A 19 12.81 30.20 39.12
CA PHE A 19 11.60 30.58 38.37
C PHE A 19 11.92 30.95 36.92
N LEU A 20 12.99 31.72 36.68
CA LEU A 20 13.43 32.10 35.33
C LEU A 20 13.92 30.88 34.53
N ILE A 21 14.65 29.96 35.15
CA ILE A 21 15.08 28.70 34.53
C ILE A 21 13.85 27.84 34.17
N ALA A 22 12.91 27.66 35.11
CA ALA A 22 11.69 26.89 34.87
C ALA A 22 10.85 27.48 33.72
N ARG A 23 10.74 28.82 33.66
CA ARG A 23 9.99 29.53 32.61
C ARG A 23 10.60 29.33 31.21
N ALA A 24 11.91 29.13 31.11
CA ALA A 24 12.59 28.83 29.84
C ALA A 24 12.56 27.32 29.49
N PHE A 25 12.71 26.45 30.49
CA PHE A 25 12.78 25.00 30.27
C PHE A 25 11.43 24.35 29.94
N ILE A 26 10.34 24.78 30.58
CA ILE A 26 9.01 24.17 30.36
C ILE A 26 8.54 24.30 28.90
N PRO A 27 8.59 25.49 28.25
CA PRO A 27 8.21 25.63 26.85
C PRO A 27 9.12 24.84 25.90
N ALA A 28 10.43 24.81 26.16
CA ALA A 28 11.38 24.05 25.36
C ALA A 28 11.10 22.54 25.43
N ALA A 29 10.80 22.01 26.62
CA ALA A 29 10.42 20.62 26.81
C ALA A 29 9.09 20.28 26.11
N LEU A 30 8.09 21.17 26.18
CA LEU A 30 6.81 21.00 25.49
C LEU A 30 6.97 21.02 23.96
N LEU A 31 7.78 21.94 23.42
CA LEU A 31 8.09 21.98 21.99
C LEU A 31 8.80 20.71 21.53
N LEU A 32 9.77 20.22 22.30
CA LEU A 32 10.47 18.97 22.01
C LEU A 32 9.50 17.78 22.04
N ALA A 33 8.63 17.70 23.04
CA ALA A 33 7.61 16.64 23.13
C ALA A 33 6.65 16.69 21.93
N ALA A 34 6.14 17.87 21.56
CA ALA A 34 5.28 18.05 20.41
C ALA A 34 5.97 17.62 19.10
N PHE A 35 7.23 18.01 18.91
CA PHE A 35 8.04 17.61 17.76
C PHE A 35 8.25 16.09 17.70
N LEU A 36 8.54 15.44 18.82
CA LEU A 36 8.68 13.98 18.89
C LEU A 36 7.36 13.27 18.58
N VAL A 37 6.24 13.77 19.11
CA VAL A 37 4.90 13.25 18.82
C VAL A 37 4.57 13.39 17.33
N GLU A 38 4.82 14.55 16.72
CA GLU A 38 4.61 14.76 15.29
C GLU A 38 5.45 13.80 14.45
N ARG A 39 6.72 13.62 14.82
CA ARG A 39 7.62 12.69 14.12
C ARG A 39 7.16 11.24 14.25
N ILE A 40 6.63 10.83 15.40
CA ILE A 40 6.05 9.50 15.62
C ILE A 40 4.77 9.34 14.77
N ILE A 41 3.89 10.34 14.75
CA ILE A 41 2.67 10.34 13.94
C ILE A 41 3.00 10.26 12.44
N ARG A 42 4.01 11.02 11.99
CA ARG A 42 4.46 11.00 10.59
C ARG A 42 5.02 9.64 10.19
N LYS A 43 5.93 9.07 10.99
CA LYS A 43 6.43 7.70 10.77
C LYS A 43 5.32 6.66 10.79
N ARG A 44 4.32 6.82 11.67
CA ARG A 44 3.15 5.94 11.68
C ARG A 44 2.32 6.11 10.41
N LYS A 45 2.05 7.34 9.94
CA LYS A 45 1.36 7.60 8.67
C LYS A 45 2.11 7.00 7.46
N GLU A 46 3.43 7.12 7.41
CA GLU A 46 4.27 6.50 6.37
C GLU A 46 4.26 4.95 6.46
N ALA A 47 4.29 4.40 7.68
CA ALA A 47 4.15 2.95 7.89
C ALA A 47 2.72 2.43 7.66
N LEU A 48 1.72 3.31 7.76
CA LEU A 48 0.32 3.09 7.39
C LEU A 48 0.13 3.11 5.87
N SER A 49 0.93 3.90 5.14
CA SER A 49 0.85 4.03 3.69
C SER A 49 1.59 2.92 2.92
N LEU A 50 2.02 1.85 3.60
CA LEU A 50 2.45 0.61 2.94
C LEU A 50 1.26 0.00 2.22
N GLN A 51 1.08 0.43 0.98
CA GLN A 51 0.06 -0.03 0.07
C GLN A 51 0.71 -1.06 -0.85
N PHE A 52 0.33 -2.32 -0.71
CA PHE A 52 0.67 -3.33 -1.70
C PHE A 52 -0.39 -3.33 -2.77
N SER A 53 -0.03 -3.68 -3.99
CA SER A 53 -1.01 -3.81 -5.06
C SER A 53 -0.63 -4.89 -6.04
N ALA A 54 -1.62 -5.41 -6.74
CA ALA A 54 -1.46 -6.39 -7.79
C ALA A 54 -2.46 -6.12 -8.91
N SER A 55 -2.00 -6.23 -10.16
CA SER A 55 -2.89 -6.30 -11.32
C SER A 55 -3.30 -7.75 -11.54
N ILE A 56 -4.58 -7.99 -11.80
CA ILE A 56 -5.11 -9.31 -12.10
C ILE A 56 -5.76 -9.27 -13.47
N TYR A 57 -5.32 -10.16 -14.35
CA TYR A 57 -5.83 -10.31 -15.70
C TYR A 57 -6.61 -11.61 -15.81
N ARG A 58 -7.78 -11.58 -16.45
CA ARG A 58 -8.58 -12.77 -16.76
C ARG A 58 -8.71 -12.92 -18.26
N ASN A 59 -8.21 -14.02 -18.81
CA ASN A 59 -8.43 -14.36 -20.20
C ASN A 59 -9.93 -14.60 -20.46
N ILE A 60 -10.45 -14.08 -21.55
CA ILE A 60 -11.89 -14.15 -21.85
C ILE A 60 -12.30 -15.55 -22.34
N THR A 61 -11.40 -16.27 -23.00
CA THR A 61 -11.67 -17.56 -23.64
C THR A 61 -11.46 -18.74 -22.68
N ASP A 62 -10.26 -18.86 -22.10
CA ASP A 62 -9.91 -20.01 -21.25
C ASP A 62 -10.08 -19.74 -19.75
N ARG A 63 -10.52 -18.51 -19.41
CA ARG A 63 -10.74 -18.03 -18.04
C ARG A 63 -9.53 -18.09 -17.12
N SER A 64 -8.32 -18.34 -17.65
CA SER A 64 -7.10 -18.31 -16.84
C SER A 64 -6.87 -16.94 -16.20
N LEU A 65 -6.26 -16.94 -15.02
CA LEU A 65 -5.92 -15.75 -14.26
C LEU A 65 -4.42 -15.54 -14.20
N ILE A 66 -4.00 -14.29 -14.36
CA ILE A 66 -2.61 -13.87 -14.20
C ILE A 66 -2.56 -12.77 -13.16
N PHE A 67 -1.86 -13.02 -12.06
CA PHE A 67 -1.62 -12.07 -10.99
C PHE A 67 -0.22 -11.50 -11.15
N VAL A 68 -0.14 -10.17 -11.24
CA VAL A 68 1.12 -9.44 -11.35
C VAL A 68 1.31 -8.59 -10.10
N PRO A 69 2.30 -8.91 -9.25
CA PRO A 69 2.58 -8.09 -8.08
C PRO A 69 3.18 -6.75 -8.51
N HIS A 70 2.85 -5.68 -7.81
CA HIS A 70 3.51 -4.39 -8.00
C HIS A 70 4.59 -4.17 -6.94
N GLY A 71 5.66 -3.49 -7.35
CA GLY A 71 6.71 -2.96 -6.49
C GLY A 71 6.90 -1.47 -6.75
N PHE A 72 7.97 -0.92 -6.17
CA PHE A 72 8.39 0.44 -6.44
C PHE A 72 9.82 0.42 -6.98
N ASP A 73 10.07 1.18 -8.05
CA ASP A 73 11.41 1.34 -8.58
C ASP A 73 12.28 2.27 -7.71
N LYS A 74 13.52 2.51 -8.13
CA LYS A 74 14.46 3.39 -7.42
C LYS A 74 13.99 4.85 -7.31
N HIS A 75 12.99 5.25 -8.10
CA HIS A 75 12.39 6.59 -8.10
C HIS A 75 11.06 6.63 -7.34
N GLY A 76 10.63 5.51 -6.73
CA GLY A 76 9.34 5.41 -6.05
C GLY A 76 8.16 5.32 -7.01
N VAL A 77 8.39 5.00 -8.29
CA VAL A 77 7.33 4.78 -9.27
C VAL A 77 6.83 3.34 -9.13
N ARG A 78 5.51 3.17 -9.06
CA ARG A 78 4.90 1.84 -9.00
C ARG A 78 5.08 1.13 -10.34
N THR A 79 5.67 -0.06 -10.29
CA THR A 79 6.00 -0.88 -11.47
C THR A 79 5.66 -2.34 -11.23
N ASP A 80 5.35 -3.06 -12.30
CA ASP A 80 5.10 -4.50 -12.27
C ASP A 80 6.37 -5.28 -11.90
N ILE A 81 6.23 -6.25 -11.00
CA ILE A 81 7.28 -7.20 -10.67
C ILE A 81 7.12 -8.41 -11.59
N ASN A 82 8.19 -8.80 -12.29
CA ASN A 82 8.26 -9.93 -13.20
C ASN A 82 8.35 -11.28 -12.47
N LYS A 83 7.36 -11.50 -11.60
CA LYS A 83 7.10 -12.74 -10.87
C LYS A 83 5.59 -13.03 -10.90
N PRO A 84 4.99 -13.16 -12.10
CA PRO A 84 3.57 -13.39 -12.23
C PRO A 84 3.17 -14.76 -11.66
N ILE A 85 1.96 -14.86 -11.14
CA ILE A 85 1.33 -16.12 -10.72
C ILE A 85 0.20 -16.42 -11.69
N ILE A 86 0.21 -17.60 -12.29
CA ILE A 86 -0.79 -18.03 -13.27
C ILE A 86 -1.66 -19.12 -12.64
N LEU A 87 -2.97 -18.95 -12.69
CA LEU A 87 -3.95 -19.99 -12.38
C LEU A 87 -4.68 -20.39 -13.65
N LYS A 88 -4.69 -21.70 -13.94
CA LYS A 88 -5.46 -22.28 -15.05
C LYS A 88 -6.69 -22.98 -14.46
N GLU A 89 -7.80 -22.96 -15.18
CA GLU A 89 -8.98 -23.70 -14.75
C GLU A 89 -8.74 -25.23 -14.75
N PRO A 90 -9.40 -25.97 -13.85
CA PRO A 90 -10.30 -25.49 -12.80
C PRO A 90 -9.52 -24.96 -11.58
N TYR A 91 -9.99 -23.85 -11.00
CA TYR A 91 -9.53 -23.31 -9.72
C TYR A 91 -10.74 -22.96 -8.85
N THR A 92 -10.55 -22.92 -7.54
CA THR A 92 -11.56 -22.50 -6.56
C THR A 92 -11.38 -21.03 -6.16
N SER A 93 -12.37 -20.42 -5.51
CA SER A 93 -12.20 -19.08 -4.92
C SER A 93 -11.05 -19.04 -3.90
N GLU A 94 -10.85 -20.13 -3.15
CA GLU A 94 -9.74 -20.24 -2.21
C GLU A 94 -8.37 -20.18 -2.92
N ASP A 95 -8.21 -20.89 -4.05
CA ASP A 95 -6.98 -20.83 -4.86
C ASP A 95 -6.69 -19.40 -5.35
N VAL A 96 -7.74 -18.69 -5.78
CA VAL A 96 -7.67 -17.30 -6.27
C VAL A 96 -7.25 -16.35 -5.14
N GLY A 97 -7.83 -16.49 -3.94
CA GLY A 97 -7.43 -15.70 -2.77
C GLY A 97 -6.02 -16.00 -2.29
N ALA A 98 -5.63 -17.28 -2.26
CA ALA A 98 -4.28 -17.71 -1.90
C ALA A 98 -3.23 -17.16 -2.90
N ALA A 99 -3.54 -17.18 -4.21
CA ALA A 99 -2.69 -16.57 -5.23
C ALA A 99 -2.54 -15.05 -5.02
N LEU A 100 -3.62 -14.34 -4.69
CA LEU A 100 -3.57 -12.91 -4.34
C LEU A 100 -2.67 -12.66 -3.13
N ARG A 101 -2.81 -13.43 -2.05
CA ARG A 101 -1.93 -13.28 -0.87
C ARG A 101 -0.47 -13.55 -1.20
N LYS A 102 -0.20 -14.60 -1.97
CA LYS A 102 1.16 -14.91 -2.43
C LYS A 102 1.72 -13.75 -3.25
N CYS A 103 0.91 -13.13 -4.09
CA CYS A 103 1.23 -11.93 -4.84
C CYS A 103 1.65 -10.77 -3.92
N PHE A 104 0.85 -10.48 -2.88
CA PHE A 104 1.22 -9.47 -1.88
C PHE A 104 2.44 -9.85 -1.03
N GLY A 105 2.67 -11.15 -0.79
CA GLY A 105 3.91 -11.64 -0.20
C GLY A 105 5.15 -11.28 -1.03
N ILE A 106 5.06 -11.35 -2.35
CA ILE A 106 6.14 -10.93 -3.26
C ILE A 106 6.38 -9.41 -3.15
N SER A 107 5.32 -8.62 -3.21
CA SER A 107 5.40 -7.15 -3.09
C SER A 107 5.96 -6.69 -1.74
N SER A 108 5.51 -7.31 -0.64
CA SER A 108 5.85 -6.91 0.74
C SER A 108 7.24 -7.32 1.19
N ASN A 109 7.75 -8.45 0.71
CA ASN A 109 9.07 -8.93 1.11
C ASN A 109 10.21 -8.08 0.53
N GLY A 110 9.96 -7.22 -0.46
CA GLY A 110 10.96 -6.33 -1.05
C GLY A 110 12.13 -7.05 -1.75
N ARG A 111 12.06 -8.38 -1.88
CA ARG A 111 13.09 -9.24 -2.49
C ARG A 111 12.90 -9.30 -4.00
N TYR A 112 12.95 -8.15 -4.65
CA TYR A 112 12.97 -8.02 -6.10
C TYR A 112 14.11 -7.07 -6.51
N THR A 113 14.74 -7.41 -7.63
CA THR A 113 15.86 -6.69 -8.21
C THR A 113 15.37 -5.69 -9.26
N ILE A 114 16.24 -4.80 -9.74
CA ILE A 114 15.92 -3.92 -10.87
C ILE A 114 15.52 -4.74 -12.11
N LYS A 115 16.12 -5.93 -12.31
CA LYS A 115 15.74 -6.82 -13.43
C LYS A 115 14.32 -7.34 -13.28
N ASP A 116 13.88 -7.60 -12.05
CA ASP A 116 12.49 -8.00 -11.78
C ASP A 116 11.50 -6.86 -12.03
N LEU A 117 11.94 -5.61 -12.18
CA LEU A 117 11.05 -4.46 -12.47
C LEU A 117 11.02 -4.08 -13.95
N ASN A 118 11.68 -4.86 -14.81
CA ASN A 118 11.71 -4.61 -16.24
C ASN A 118 10.82 -5.62 -16.98
N GLY A 119 10.17 -5.16 -18.06
CA GLY A 119 9.40 -6.01 -18.98
C GLY A 119 7.89 -5.84 -18.86
N HIS A 120 7.16 -6.78 -19.46
CA HIS A 120 5.70 -6.81 -19.47
C HIS A 120 5.21 -8.16 -18.95
N PRO A 121 5.27 -8.41 -17.62
CA PRO A 121 5.13 -9.75 -17.07
C PRO A 121 3.80 -10.42 -17.36
N ALA A 122 2.69 -9.66 -17.40
CA ALA A 122 1.40 -10.23 -17.80
C ALA A 122 1.41 -10.73 -19.26
N LEU A 123 2.00 -9.93 -20.15
CA LEU A 123 2.09 -10.22 -21.57
C LEU A 123 2.98 -11.44 -21.84
N GLU A 124 4.15 -11.46 -21.20
CA GLU A 124 5.14 -12.53 -21.28
C GLU A 124 4.59 -13.84 -20.70
N ALA A 125 3.96 -13.78 -19.52
CA ALA A 125 3.33 -14.93 -18.88
C ALA A 125 2.21 -15.56 -19.72
N ALA A 126 1.44 -14.73 -20.43
CA ALA A 126 0.38 -15.17 -21.32
C ALA A 126 0.91 -15.68 -22.68
N GLY A 127 2.21 -15.53 -22.98
CA GLY A 127 2.80 -15.91 -24.26
C GLY A 127 2.45 -14.96 -25.42
N TYR A 128 2.05 -13.72 -25.13
CA TYR A 128 1.71 -12.74 -26.15
C TYR A 128 2.96 -11.94 -26.56
N LYS A 129 3.07 -11.63 -27.86
CA LYS A 129 4.06 -10.69 -28.39
C LYS A 129 3.48 -9.30 -28.64
N ASN A 130 2.16 -9.19 -28.68
CA ASN A 130 1.43 -7.98 -29.05
C ASN A 130 0.49 -7.56 -27.92
N GLY A 131 0.78 -6.41 -27.31
CA GLY A 131 -0.01 -5.84 -26.21
C GLY A 131 -1.47 -5.58 -26.58
N LYS A 132 -1.76 -5.14 -27.81
CA LYS A 132 -3.13 -4.90 -28.27
C LYS A 132 -3.95 -6.19 -28.23
N LYS A 133 -3.40 -7.29 -28.75
CA LYS A 133 -4.08 -8.59 -28.74
C LYS A 133 -4.31 -9.07 -27.30
N PHE A 134 -3.31 -8.91 -26.43
CA PHE A 134 -3.45 -9.25 -25.01
C PHE A 134 -4.60 -8.47 -24.36
N ILE A 135 -4.67 -7.16 -24.57
CA ILE A 135 -5.74 -6.32 -24.01
C ILE A 135 -7.12 -6.73 -24.54
N MET A 136 -7.23 -7.08 -25.82
CA MET A 136 -8.48 -7.55 -26.40
C MET A 136 -8.96 -8.87 -25.79
N ASP A 137 -8.02 -9.77 -25.48
CA ASP A 137 -8.31 -11.12 -25.00
C ASP A 137 -8.44 -11.20 -23.46
N HIS A 138 -8.18 -10.10 -22.72
CA HIS A 138 -8.18 -10.10 -21.25
C HIS A 138 -8.99 -8.96 -20.64
N LYS A 139 -9.69 -9.26 -19.55
CA LYS A 139 -10.19 -8.28 -18.58
C LYS A 139 -9.14 -7.97 -17.52
N MET A 140 -9.18 -6.80 -16.91
CA MET A 140 -8.21 -6.40 -15.89
C MET A 140 -8.90 -5.76 -14.69
N GLN A 141 -8.39 -6.07 -13.50
CA GLN A 141 -8.67 -5.33 -12.27
C GLN A 141 -7.37 -5.10 -11.50
N THR A 142 -7.37 -4.12 -10.60
CA THR A 142 -6.29 -3.92 -9.64
C THR A 142 -6.81 -4.17 -8.24
N VAL A 143 -6.02 -4.84 -7.41
CA VAL A 143 -6.31 -5.00 -5.98
C VAL A 143 -5.24 -4.29 -5.18
N PHE A 144 -5.65 -3.46 -4.24
CA PHE A 144 -4.79 -2.80 -3.26
C PHE A 144 -5.01 -3.44 -1.90
N PHE A 145 -3.91 -3.65 -1.17
CA PHE A 145 -3.95 -3.97 0.25
C PHE A 145 -3.44 -2.78 1.03
N GLN A 146 -4.32 -2.19 1.81
CA GLN A 146 -4.05 -1.14 2.77
C GLN A 146 -4.03 -1.75 4.17
N ARG A 147 -2.97 -1.47 4.94
CA ARG A 147 -2.75 -2.15 6.24
C ARG A 147 -3.88 -1.93 7.27
N ILE A 148 -4.57 -0.79 7.18
CA ILE A 148 -5.69 -0.45 8.07
C ILE A 148 -7.03 -0.87 7.48
N GLU A 149 -7.31 -0.42 6.26
CA GLU A 149 -8.64 -0.55 5.65
C GLU A 149 -8.89 -1.97 5.12
N GLY A 150 -7.83 -2.69 4.74
CA GLY A 150 -7.90 -4.03 4.18
C GLY A 150 -7.73 -4.01 2.66
N TYR A 151 -8.60 -4.72 1.96
CA TYR A 151 -8.50 -4.91 0.51
C TYR A 151 -9.47 -4.00 -0.21
N GLU A 152 -8.95 -3.29 -1.20
CA GLU A 152 -9.70 -2.45 -2.12
C GLU A 152 -9.50 -3.00 -3.52
N TYR A 153 -10.61 -3.24 -4.22
CA TYR A 153 -10.59 -3.73 -5.59
C TYR A 153 -10.87 -2.54 -6.50
N ILE A 154 -10.40 -2.56 -7.74
CA ILE A 154 -10.70 -1.54 -8.74
C ILE A 154 -10.87 -2.25 -10.08
N ALA A 155 -12.09 -2.25 -10.61
CA ALA A 155 -12.37 -2.71 -11.95
C ALA A 155 -11.74 -1.77 -12.99
N ALA A 156 -11.33 -2.33 -14.13
CA ALA A 156 -10.87 -1.53 -15.26
C ALA A 156 -11.59 -1.91 -16.55
N ASP A 157 -11.80 -0.91 -17.39
CA ASP A 157 -12.30 -1.07 -18.74
C ASP A 157 -11.16 -0.95 -19.74
N ARG A 158 -11.27 -1.61 -20.87
CA ARG A 158 -10.29 -1.47 -21.96
C ARG A 158 -10.35 -0.04 -22.49
N ALA A 159 -9.18 0.57 -22.68
CA ALA A 159 -9.11 1.88 -23.32
C ALA A 159 -9.60 1.77 -24.77
N GLU A 160 -10.32 2.78 -25.28
CA GLU A 160 -10.86 2.77 -26.65
C GLU A 160 -9.79 2.59 -27.73
N ASN A 161 -8.57 3.05 -27.45
CA ASN A 161 -7.42 2.92 -28.35
C ASN A 161 -6.68 1.58 -28.22
N TRP A 162 -7.13 0.67 -27.35
CA TRP A 162 -6.53 -0.63 -27.06
C TRP A 162 -5.06 -0.58 -26.63
N ARG A 163 -4.62 0.54 -26.05
CA ARG A 163 -3.25 0.72 -25.53
C ARG A 163 -3.12 0.45 -24.03
N GLY A 164 -4.21 0.14 -23.34
CA GLY A 164 -4.21 -0.22 -21.94
C GLY A 164 -5.60 -0.37 -21.37
N TYR A 165 -5.69 -0.18 -20.05
CA TYR A 165 -6.93 -0.21 -19.28
C TYR A 165 -7.14 1.13 -18.56
N VAL A 166 -8.39 1.57 -18.47
CA VAL A 166 -8.83 2.76 -17.75
C VAL A 166 -9.57 2.32 -16.50
N ARG A 167 -9.19 2.85 -15.34
CA ARG A 167 -9.85 2.52 -14.07
C ARG A 167 -11.28 3.04 -14.09
N LYS A 168 -12.20 2.23 -13.57
CA LYS A 168 -13.54 2.72 -13.25
C LYS A 168 -13.50 3.47 -11.93
N ASN A 169 -14.13 4.65 -11.91
CA ASN A 169 -14.31 5.46 -10.69
C ASN A 169 -15.48 4.94 -9.81
N THR A 170 -16.05 3.79 -10.13
CA THR A 170 -17.14 3.19 -9.33
C THR A 170 -16.58 2.42 -8.14
N PHE A 171 -17.12 2.75 -6.96
CA PHE A 171 -16.80 2.12 -5.70
C PHE A 171 -16.91 0.60 -5.83
N THR A 172 -15.85 -0.08 -5.40
CA THR A 172 -15.69 -1.54 -5.50
C THR A 172 -15.64 -2.10 -4.08
N PRO A 173 -16.03 -3.36 -3.86
CA PRO A 173 -16.23 -3.88 -2.49
C PRO A 173 -14.94 -3.74 -1.69
N THR A 174 -15.00 -3.23 -0.47
CA THR A 174 -13.87 -3.26 0.45
C THR A 174 -14.01 -4.48 1.36
N LEU A 175 -12.91 -5.21 1.55
CA LEU A 175 -12.88 -6.35 2.48
C LEU A 175 -11.92 -6.07 3.63
N PRO A 176 -12.21 -6.53 4.85
CA PRO A 176 -11.32 -6.32 5.98
C PRO A 176 -10.00 -7.06 5.79
N LYS A 177 -8.92 -6.59 6.46
CA LYS A 177 -7.58 -7.21 6.38
C LYS A 177 -7.52 -8.70 6.76
N LYS A 178 -8.52 -9.20 7.50
CA LYS A 178 -8.64 -10.59 7.96
C LYS A 178 -9.56 -11.44 7.08
N ALA A 179 -10.07 -10.90 5.96
CA ALA A 179 -10.85 -11.66 5.00
C ALA A 179 -10.10 -12.94 4.64
N SER A 180 -10.81 -14.06 4.58
CA SER A 180 -10.35 -15.40 4.19
C SER A 180 -10.01 -15.47 2.70
N ASP A 181 -9.28 -16.50 2.27
CA ASP A 181 -8.92 -16.66 0.86
C ASP A 181 -10.16 -16.84 -0.02
N THR A 182 -11.16 -17.57 0.45
CA THR A 182 -12.45 -17.70 -0.23
C THR A 182 -13.12 -16.35 -0.46
N GLU A 183 -13.22 -15.49 0.56
CA GLU A 183 -13.82 -14.15 0.44
C GLU A 183 -13.04 -13.25 -0.55
N LEU A 184 -11.71 -13.34 -0.54
CA LEU A 184 -10.85 -12.61 -1.49
C LEU A 184 -11.11 -13.07 -2.94
N GLY A 185 -11.15 -14.39 -3.17
CA GLY A 185 -11.42 -14.95 -4.49
C GLY A 185 -12.82 -14.62 -5.01
N GLU A 186 -13.84 -14.71 -4.16
CA GLU A 186 -15.21 -14.33 -4.52
C GLU A 186 -15.31 -12.85 -4.91
N ALA A 187 -14.64 -11.96 -4.17
CA ALA A 187 -14.57 -10.55 -4.52
C ALA A 187 -13.91 -10.32 -5.88
N ILE A 188 -12.78 -10.99 -6.17
CA ILE A 188 -12.12 -10.94 -7.48
C ILE A 188 -13.09 -11.35 -8.59
N HIS A 189 -13.80 -12.45 -8.42
CA HIS A 189 -14.77 -12.93 -9.42
C HIS A 189 -15.90 -11.93 -9.64
N LYS A 190 -16.45 -11.38 -8.55
CA LYS A 190 -17.51 -10.36 -8.62
C LYS A 190 -17.04 -9.12 -9.39
N VAL A 191 -15.84 -8.62 -9.10
CA VAL A 191 -15.30 -7.40 -9.72
C VAL A 191 -15.03 -7.60 -11.23
N PHE A 192 -14.65 -8.80 -11.66
CA PHE A 192 -14.51 -9.09 -13.10
C PHE A 192 -15.82 -9.02 -13.90
N ASN A 193 -16.97 -9.13 -13.24
CA ASN A 193 -18.27 -8.93 -13.90
C ASN A 193 -18.52 -7.45 -14.24
N GLU A 194 -17.86 -6.53 -13.54
CA GLU A 194 -17.94 -5.09 -13.77
C GLU A 194 -16.96 -4.59 -14.84
N CYS A 195 -15.94 -5.38 -15.18
CA CYS A 195 -14.91 -5.01 -16.16
C CYS A 195 -15.41 -5.17 -17.61
N LYS A 196 -15.15 -4.19 -18.48
CA LYS A 196 -15.55 -4.19 -19.90
C LYS A 196 -14.38 -4.19 -20.88
#